data_AF-A0A5M3VU99-F1
#
_entry.id   AF-A0A5M3VU99-F1
#
_cell.length_a   1.000
_cell.length_b   1.000
_cell.length_c   1.000
_cell.angle_alpha   90.00
_cell.angle_beta   90.00
_cell.angle_gamma   90.00
#
_symmetry.space_group_name_H-M   'P 1'
#
loop_
_entity.id
_entity.type
_entity.pdbx_description
1 polymer ?
#
loop_
_entity_poly.entity_id
_entity_poly.type
_entity_poly.pdbx_seq_one_letter_code
_entity_poly.pdbx_strand_id
1 'polypeptide(L)' 'MTLTEILLLLLALSVALNIAIIAGLIARTTGLSTAQAILTGAGAAATSLALYFAAVAAYQ' A
#
# COMPACT_ATOMS: atom_id res chain seq x y z
N MET A 1 2.17 13.04 18.10
CA MET A 1 3.13 13.04 16.98
C MET A 1 4.54 13.22 17.47
N THR A 2 5.14 12.12 17.93
CA THR A 2 6.57 12.04 18.18
C THR A 2 7.31 11.71 16.87
N LEU A 3 8.63 11.96 16.80
CA LEU A 3 9.44 11.70 15.60
C LEU A 3 9.32 10.23 15.15
N THR A 4 9.20 9.30 16.09
CA THR A 4 9.00 7.86 15.82
C THR A 4 7.70 7.58 15.07
N GLU A 5 6.60 8.26 15.41
CA GLU A 5 5.32 8.08 14.71
C GLU A 5 5.41 8.53 13.25
N ILE A 6 6.12 9.64 12.98
CA ILE A 6 6.35 10.13 11.63
C ILE A 6 7.18 9.12 10.83
N LEU A 7 8.23 8.54 11.43
CA LEU A 7 9.03 7.50 10.78
C LEU A 7 8.22 6.23 10.50
N LEU A 8 7.34 5.82 11.42
CA LEU A 8 6.46 4.66 11.23
C LEU A 8 5.43 4.91 10.11
N LEU A 9 4.88 6.12 10.01
CA LEU A 9 3.97 6.51 8.93
C LEU A 9 4.67 6.50 7.57
N LEU A 10 5.89 7.04 7.51
CA LEU A 10 6.70 7.02 6.28
C LEU A 10 7.09 5.60 5.89
N LEU A 11 7.42 4.75 6.86
CA LEU A 11 7.70 3.34 6.62
C LEU A 11 6.48 2.62 6.05
N ALA A 12 5.30 2.81 6.65
CA ALA A 12 4.06 2.21 6.18
C ALA A 12 3.70 2.67 4.76
N LEU A 13 3.86 3.97 4.47
CA LEU A 13 3.64 4.52 3.14
C LEU A 13 4.62 3.93 2.11
N SER A 14 5.90 3.82 2.46
CA SER A 14 6.92 3.23 1.59
C SER A 14 6.61 1.76 1.27
N VAL A 15 6.21 0.98 2.28
CA VAL A 15 5.80 -0.43 2.09
C VAL A 15 4.57 -0.52 1.19
N ALA A 16 3.54 0.30 1.43
CA ALA A 16 2.33 0.31 0.61
C ALA A 16 2.61 0.67 -0.86
N LEU A 17 3.50 1.63 -1.12
CA LEU A 17 3.92 1.99 -2.48
C LEU A 17 4.69 0.86 -3.17
N ASN A 18 5.60 0.19 -2.47
CA ASN A 18 6.31 -0.96 -3.01
C ASN A 18 5.34 -2.09 -3.37
N ILE A 19 4.40 -2.40 -2.48
CA ILE A 19 3.36 -3.42 -2.73
C ILE A 19 2.50 -3.03 -3.94
N ALA A 20 2.08 -1.77 -4.05
CA ALA A 20 1.27 -1.31 -5.19
C ALA A 20 2.01 -1.41 -6.53
N ILE A 21 3.29 -1.02 -6.57
CA ILE A 21 4.10 -1.11 -7.79
C ILE A 21 4.27 -2.58 -8.19
N ILE A 22 4.62 -3.45 -7.24
CA ILE A 22 4.80 -4.89 -7.51
C ILE A 22 3.48 -5.53 -7.96
N ALA A 23 2.38 -5.27 -7.26
CA ALA A 23 1.06 -5.81 -7.61
C ALA A 23 0.58 -5.32 -8.98
N GLY A 24 0.79 -4.03 -9.29
CA GLY A 24 0.50 -3.47 -10.59
C GLY A 24 1.37 -4.05 -11.69
N LEU A 25 2.67 -4.25 -11.44
CA LEU A 25 3.59 -4.87 -12.39
C LEU A 25 3.18 -6.33 -12.67
N ILE A 26 2.88 -7.10 -11.63
CA ILE A 26 2.39 -8.48 -11.75
C ILE A 26 1.11 -8.51 -12.58
N ALA A 27 0.14 -7.63 -12.29
CA ALA A 27 -1.09 -7.54 -13.05
C ALA A 27 -0.85 -7.20 -14.54
N ARG A 28 0.13 -6.36 -14.86
CA ARG A 28 0.52 -6.14 -16.26
C ARG A 28 1.13 -7.39 -16.90
N THR A 29 1.98 -8.12 -16.17
CA THR A 29 2.62 -9.34 -16.69
C THR A 29 1.65 -10.50 -16.91
N THR A 30 0.50 -10.52 -16.22
CA THR A 30 -0.55 -11.52 -16.43
C THR A 30 -1.49 -11.19 -17.60
N GLY A 31 -1.20 -10.13 -18.36
CA GLY A 31 -1.97 -9.75 -19.55
C GLY A 31 -3.23 -8.94 -19.27
N LEU A 32 -3.43 -8.46 -18.04
CA LEU A 32 -4.52 -7.54 -17.72
C LEU A 32 -4.29 -6.18 -18.41
N SER A 33 -5.38 -5.50 -18.77
CA SER A 33 -5.33 -4.16 -19.33
C SER A 33 -4.64 -3.18 -18.37
N THR A 34 -4.02 -2.12 -18.90
CA THR A 34 -3.35 -1.09 -18.10
C THR A 34 -4.26 -0.51 -17.02
N ALA A 35 -5.55 -0.33 -17.31
CA ALA A 35 -6.54 0.15 -16.35
C ALA A 35 -6.74 -0.83 -15.18
N GLN A 36 -6.84 -2.13 -15.47
CA GLN A 36 -6.96 -3.17 -14.44
C GLN A 36 -5.69 -3.32 -13.61
N ALA A 37 -4.52 -3.19 -14.22
CA ALA A 37 -3.27 -3.23 -13.48
C ALA A 37 -3.13 -2.05 -12.50
N ILE A 38 -3.54 -0.85 -12.91
CA ILE A 38 -3.59 0.33 -12.03
C ILE A 38 -4.59 0.09 -10.90
N LEU A 39 -5.79 -0.42 -11.19
CA LEU A 39 -6.80 -0.74 -10.17
C LEU A 39 -6.30 -1.77 -9.16
N THR A 40 -5.59 -2.82 -9.61
CA THR A 40 -4.99 -3.83 -8.73
C THR A 40 -3.92 -3.24 -7.84
N GLY A 41 -3.00 -2.44 -8.40
CA GLY A 41 -1.97 -1.75 -7.61
C GLY A 41 -2.58 -0.77 -6.60
N ALA A 42 -3.58 0.01 -7.01
CA ALA A 42 -4.29 0.94 -6.13
C ALA A 42 -5.03 0.21 -5.00
N GLY A 43 -5.70 -0.91 -5.29
CA GLY A 43 -6.36 -1.74 -4.29
C GLY A 43 -5.39 -2.36 -3.27
N ALA A 44 -4.21 -2.77 -3.74
CA ALA A 44 -3.16 -3.30 -2.87
C ALA A 44 -2.58 -2.21 -1.94
N ALA A 45 -2.34 -1.00 -2.44
CA ALA A 45 -1.96 0.15 -1.61
C ALA A 45 -3.04 0.49 -0.58
N ALA A 46 -4.30 0.61 -1.01
CA ALA A 46 -5.42 0.96 -0.14
C ALA A 46 -5.60 -0.06 1.00
N THR A 47 -5.49 -1.36 0.69
CA THR A 47 -5.57 -2.43 1.69
C THR A 47 -4.42 -2.34 2.70
N SER A 48 -3.20 -2.11 2.21
CA SER A 48 -2.01 -1.99 3.07
C SER A 48 -2.12 -0.79 4.02
N LEU A 49 -2.58 0.36 3.51
CA LEU A 49 -2.83 1.56 4.31
C LEU A 49 -3.96 1.35 5.32
N ALA A 50 -5.05 0.70 4.91
CA ALA A 50 -6.18 0.39 5.77
C ALA A 50 -5.77 -0.51 6.94
N LEU A 51 -4.94 -1.54 6.69
CA LEU A 51 -4.39 -2.39 7.74
C LEU A 51 -3.49 -1.61 8.70
N TYR A 52 -2.66 -0.70 8.19
CA TYR A 52 -1.83 0.14 9.03
C TYR A 52 -2.68 1.06 9.93
N PHE A 53 -3.67 1.76 9.38
CA PHE A 53 -4.57 2.59 10.19
C PHE A 53 -5.39 1.77 11.18
N ALA A 54 -5.87 0.58 10.79
CA ALA A 54 -6.56 -0.33 11.70
C ALA A 54 -5.66 -0.78 12.86
N ALA A 55 -4.38 -1.07 12.58
CA ALA A 55 -3.41 -1.40 13.61
C ALA A 55 -3.15 -0.21 14.54
N VAL A 56 -2.95 1.00 14.00
CA VAL A 56 -2.79 2.21 14.81
C VAL A 56 -4.01 2.44 15.70
N ALA A 57 -5.23 2.29 15.17
CA ALA A 57 -6.47 2.45 15.94
C ALA A 57 -6.69 1.38 17.01
N ALA A 58 -6.09 0.19 16.85
CA ALA A 58 -6.22 -0.91 17.80
C ALA A 58 -5.15 -0.88 18.92
N TYR A 59 -3.98 -0.32 18.65
CA TYR A 59 -2.81 -0.34 19.53
C TYR A 59 -2.42 1.03 20.10
N GLN A 60 -3.15 2.10 19.75
CA GLN A 60 -3.12 3.38 20.47
C GLN A 60 -4.37 3.56 21.32
#